data_AF-A0A938QNF6-F1
#
_entry.id   AF-A0A938QNF6-F1
#
_cell.length_a   1.000
_cell.length_b   1.000
_cell.length_c   1.000
_cell.angle_alpha   90.00
_cell.angle_beta   90.00
_cell.angle_gamma   90.00
#
_symmetry.space_group_name_H-M   'P 1'
#
loop_
_entity.id
_entity.type
_entity.pdbx_description
1 polymer ?
#
loop_
_entity_poly.entity_id
_entity_poly.type
_entity_poly.pdbx_seq_one_letter_code
_entity_poly.pdbx_strand_id
1 'polypeptide(L)'
;MKNWLASLGRNKGLKLLALLLAVALWFAVGSEERTETTLNLPLELANIPANLVVTSEVPPAIQVRVSGPGSLVRKLTQSRPSHTIDLSGHKAGRHNFALGPKNFTFPRGITVTRVQPNPLKITLVPTISRVLQIQPRLEGKPPAGLEVKNVQVRPPLITVQGPSSEIADLKFLPTLPIDLSQITESTTVATDVDFKNLHLSPKEQTPILAEITIGPKEVSRNFTGIPVTAMPRSALLTPSTVAVTVQGPAAKVNDLKPKDLKAAVDTKNLPPGRHRLKVTVQLPEGVALQGVKPDSVTATIKK
;
A
#
# COMPACT_ATOMS: atom_id res chain seq x y z
N MET A 1 -29.64 -78.15 -22.37
CA MET A 1 -29.19 -77.17 -21.34
C MET A 1 -29.14 -77.73 -19.90
N LYS A 2 -29.29 -79.06 -19.64
CA LYS A 2 -29.40 -79.62 -18.27
C LYS A 2 -28.13 -80.29 -17.71
N ASN A 3 -27.06 -80.43 -18.49
CA ASN A 3 -25.87 -81.22 -18.12
C ASN A 3 -24.60 -80.41 -17.77
N TRP A 4 -24.65 -79.08 -17.78
CA TRP A 4 -23.53 -78.26 -17.31
C TRP A 4 -23.35 -78.36 -15.78
N LEU A 5 -24.46 -78.39 -15.04
CA LEU A 5 -24.44 -78.47 -13.57
C LEU A 5 -23.88 -79.80 -13.03
N ALA A 6 -23.97 -80.91 -13.78
CA ALA A 6 -23.45 -82.21 -13.36
C ALA A 6 -21.91 -82.29 -13.36
N SER A 7 -21.23 -81.41 -14.11
CA SER A 7 -19.76 -81.33 -14.13
C SER A 7 -19.16 -80.64 -12.89
N LEU A 8 -19.99 -80.00 -12.06
CA LEU A 8 -19.53 -79.33 -10.84
C LEU A 8 -19.10 -80.33 -9.76
N GLY A 9 -19.61 -81.56 -9.76
CA GLY A 9 -19.36 -82.55 -8.72
C GLY A 9 -17.99 -83.26 -8.77
N ARG A 10 -17.30 -83.24 -9.92
CA ARG A 10 -16.01 -83.96 -10.12
C ARG A 10 -14.82 -83.01 -9.98
N ASN A 11 -13.75 -83.49 -9.35
CA ASN A 11 -12.50 -82.75 -9.07
C ASN A 11 -12.65 -81.53 -8.14
N LYS A 12 -13.46 -81.66 -7.07
CA LYS A 12 -13.71 -80.59 -6.10
C LYS A 12 -12.42 -80.02 -5.49
N GLY A 13 -11.43 -80.86 -5.20
CA GLY A 13 -10.15 -80.43 -4.63
C GLY A 13 -9.31 -79.55 -5.56
N LEU A 14 -9.18 -79.93 -6.83
CA LEU A 14 -8.43 -79.15 -7.83
C LEU A 14 -9.10 -77.81 -8.13
N LYS A 15 -10.44 -77.76 -8.16
CA LYS A 15 -11.18 -76.51 -8.34
C LYS A 15 -11.05 -75.58 -7.14
N LEU A 16 -11.06 -76.14 -5.93
CA LEU A 16 -10.85 -75.38 -4.69
C LEU A 16 -9.43 -74.82 -4.61
N LEU A 17 -8.42 -75.60 -5.01
CA LEU A 17 -7.04 -75.15 -5.10
C LEU A 17 -6.86 -74.04 -6.14
N ALA A 18 -7.45 -74.19 -7.32
CA ALA A 18 -7.40 -73.17 -8.36
C ALA A 18 -8.09 -71.86 -7.93
N LEU A 19 -9.22 -71.96 -7.21
CA LEU A 19 -9.90 -70.79 -6.62
C LEU A 19 -9.02 -70.11 -5.58
N LEU A 20 -8.39 -70.88 -4.69
CA LEU A 20 -7.46 -70.35 -3.68
C LEU A 20 -6.27 -69.63 -4.33
N LEU A 21 -5.67 -70.24 -5.37
CA LEU A 21 -4.59 -69.62 -6.13
C LEU A 21 -5.06 -68.37 -6.85
N ALA A 22 -6.25 -68.36 -7.46
CA ALA A 22 -6.80 -67.19 -8.11
C ALA A 22 -7.04 -66.03 -7.11
N VAL A 23 -7.56 -66.32 -5.92
CA VAL A 23 -7.74 -65.32 -4.84
C VAL A 23 -6.39 -64.84 -4.32
N ALA A 24 -5.42 -65.73 -4.11
CA ALA A 24 -4.07 -65.37 -3.69
C ALA A 24 -3.37 -64.48 -4.73
N LEU A 25 -3.52 -64.80 -6.02
CA LEU A 25 -2.95 -64.02 -7.11
C LEU A 25 -3.66 -62.68 -7.27
N TRP A 26 -5.00 -62.65 -7.11
CA TRP A 26 -5.79 -61.42 -7.08
C TRP A 26 -5.32 -60.49 -5.95
N PHE A 27 -5.10 -61.04 -4.76
CA PHE A 27 -4.62 -60.27 -3.61
C PHE A 27 -3.16 -59.82 -3.79
N ALA A 28 -2.30 -60.69 -4.34
CA ALA A 28 -0.90 -60.37 -4.61
C ALA A 28 -0.73 -59.27 -5.67
N VAL A 29 -1.57 -59.26 -6.70
CA VAL A 29 -1.54 -58.25 -7.78
C VAL A 29 -2.30 -56.97 -7.37
N GLY A 30 -3.38 -57.09 -6.61
CA GLY A 30 -4.23 -55.96 -6.20
C GLY A 30 -3.69 -55.15 -5.00
N SER A 31 -2.66 -55.62 -4.30
CA SER A 31 -2.17 -55.00 -3.05
C SER A 31 -1.32 -53.74 -3.26
N GLU A 32 -0.94 -53.37 -4.48
CA GLU A 32 -0.17 -52.14 -4.76
C GLU A 32 -1.01 -51.16 -5.58
N GLU A 33 -2.05 -50.60 -4.97
CA GLU A 33 -2.71 -49.39 -5.49
C GLU A 33 -1.72 -48.21 -5.43
N ARG A 34 -0.91 -48.08 -6.48
CA ARG A 34 -0.09 -46.88 -6.69
C ARG A 34 -1.03 -45.73 -7.02
N THR A 35 -1.13 -44.80 -6.07
CA THR A 35 -1.91 -43.58 -6.28
C THR A 35 -1.02 -42.57 -6.98
N GLU A 36 -1.51 -42.01 -8.08
CA GLU A 36 -0.94 -40.80 -8.67
C GLU A 36 -1.63 -39.56 -8.08
N THR A 37 -0.84 -38.57 -7.68
CA THR A 37 -1.37 -37.29 -7.20
C THR A 37 -0.47 -36.15 -7.67
N THR A 38 -1.07 -34.99 -7.90
CA THR A 38 -0.33 -33.76 -8.22
C THR A 38 -0.14 -32.94 -6.96
N LEU A 39 1.10 -32.64 -6.64
CA LEU A 39 1.49 -31.76 -5.54
C LEU A 39 1.81 -30.38 -6.08
N ASN A 40 1.32 -29.34 -5.40
CA ASN A 40 1.71 -27.95 -5.67
C ASN A 40 2.79 -27.56 -4.66
N LEU A 41 4.04 -27.51 -5.11
CA LEU A 41 5.17 -27.18 -4.25
C LEU A 41 5.51 -25.70 -4.41
N PRO A 42 5.51 -24.90 -3.33
CA PRO A 42 6.05 -23.56 -3.35
C PRO A 42 7.50 -23.57 -3.84
N LEU A 43 7.83 -22.62 -4.71
CA LEU A 43 9.17 -22.46 -5.27
C LEU A 43 9.89 -21.31 -4.55
N GLU A 44 11.05 -21.60 -4.00
CA GLU A 44 11.91 -20.62 -3.34
C GLU A 44 13.21 -20.46 -4.10
N LEU A 45 13.67 -19.23 -4.27
CA LEU A 45 14.97 -18.93 -4.89
C LEU A 45 15.95 -18.60 -3.76
N ALA A 46 17.05 -19.34 -3.66
CA ALA A 46 18.07 -19.15 -2.64
C ALA A 46 19.38 -18.63 -3.25
N ASN A 47 20.15 -17.95 -2.40
CA ASN A 47 21.51 -17.47 -2.69
C ASN A 47 21.65 -16.68 -4.00
N ILE A 48 20.68 -15.79 -4.28
CA ILE A 48 20.80 -14.85 -5.40
C ILE A 48 22.05 -13.99 -5.16
N PRO A 49 23.01 -13.94 -6.11
CA PRO A 49 24.20 -13.10 -5.95
C PRO A 49 23.83 -11.63 -5.73
N ALA A 50 24.49 -10.97 -4.78
CA ALA A 50 24.12 -9.62 -4.34
C ALA A 50 24.15 -8.55 -5.44
N ASN A 51 24.84 -8.80 -6.56
CA ASN A 51 24.94 -7.92 -7.72
C ASN A 51 24.01 -8.31 -8.89
N LEU A 52 23.09 -9.26 -8.67
CA LEU A 52 22.13 -9.74 -9.66
C LEU A 52 20.70 -9.67 -9.11
N VAL A 53 19.73 -9.59 -10.01
CA VAL A 53 18.30 -9.69 -9.70
C VAL A 53 17.61 -10.58 -10.74
N VAL A 54 16.53 -11.22 -10.31
CA VAL A 54 15.67 -12.03 -11.17
C VAL A 54 14.62 -11.13 -11.83
N THR A 55 14.61 -11.07 -13.16
CA THR A 55 13.65 -10.25 -13.94
C THR A 55 12.66 -11.09 -14.74
N SER A 56 12.75 -12.42 -14.65
CA SER A 56 11.83 -13.35 -15.31
C SER A 56 10.61 -13.61 -14.44
N GLU A 57 9.46 -13.83 -15.07
CA GLU A 57 8.26 -14.33 -14.38
C GLU A 57 8.48 -15.80 -13.94
N VAL A 58 8.84 -15.97 -12.67
CA VAL A 58 8.99 -17.29 -12.04
C VAL A 58 7.67 -17.62 -11.32
N PRO A 59 7.03 -18.77 -11.59
CA PRO A 59 5.80 -19.13 -10.91
C PRO A 59 6.06 -19.35 -9.42
N PRO A 60 5.14 -18.94 -8.52
CA PRO A 60 5.31 -19.10 -7.07
C PRO A 60 5.27 -20.56 -6.62
N ALA A 61 4.78 -21.47 -7.48
CA ALA A 61 4.73 -22.90 -7.22
C ALA A 61 4.91 -23.71 -8.50
N ILE A 62 5.41 -24.93 -8.34
CA ILE A 62 5.54 -25.94 -9.40
C ILE A 62 4.59 -27.11 -9.14
N GLN A 63 4.05 -27.67 -10.21
CA GLN A 63 3.19 -28.86 -10.16
C GLN A 63 4.06 -30.10 -10.33
N VAL A 64 4.08 -30.95 -9.32
CA VAL A 64 4.87 -32.18 -9.29
C VAL A 64 3.91 -33.36 -9.16
N ARG A 65 3.78 -34.13 -10.23
CA ARG A 65 3.03 -35.39 -10.20
C ARG A 65 3.90 -36.48 -9.61
N VAL A 66 3.38 -37.14 -8.58
CA VAL A 66 4.04 -38.22 -7.87
C VAL A 66 3.20 -39.49 -7.92
N SER A 67 3.87 -40.65 -7.93
CA SER A 67 3.27 -41.99 -7.89
C SER A 67 3.92 -42.79 -6.76
N GLY A 68 3.11 -43.46 -5.93
CA GLY A 68 3.60 -44.28 -4.83
C GLY A 68 2.47 -44.87 -3.99
N PRO A 69 2.82 -45.55 -2.88
CA PRO A 69 1.82 -46.08 -1.94
C PRO A 69 0.92 -44.97 -1.40
N GLY A 70 -0.40 -45.16 -1.42
CA GLY A 70 -1.37 -44.12 -1.05
C GLY A 70 -1.16 -43.53 0.35
N SER A 71 -0.67 -44.32 1.30
CA SER A 71 -0.30 -43.85 2.65
C SER A 71 0.88 -42.86 2.66
N LEU A 72 1.90 -43.10 1.83
CA LEU A 72 3.06 -42.22 1.69
C LEU A 72 2.71 -40.96 0.92
N VAL A 73 1.93 -41.08 -0.15
CA VAL A 73 1.43 -39.93 -0.92
C VAL A 73 0.61 -39.01 -0.01
N ARG A 74 -0.32 -39.56 0.78
CA ARG A 74 -1.11 -38.78 1.74
C ARG A 74 -0.25 -38.04 2.77
N LYS A 75 0.75 -38.72 3.33
CA LYS A 75 1.70 -38.12 4.29
C LYS A 75 2.51 -36.99 3.63
N LEU A 76 2.97 -37.18 2.39
CA LEU A 76 3.70 -36.17 1.65
C LEU A 76 2.83 -34.93 1.38
N THR A 77 1.59 -35.11 0.94
CA THR A 77 0.62 -34.02 0.74
C THR A 77 0.38 -33.23 2.03
N GLN A 78 0.27 -33.91 3.18
CA GLN A 78 0.09 -33.26 4.48
C GLN A 78 1.32 -32.50 4.94
N SER A 79 2.53 -32.93 4.58
CA SER A 79 3.79 -32.26 4.95
C SER A 79 4.06 -30.94 4.21
N ARG A 80 3.31 -30.65 3.14
CA ARG A 80 3.44 -29.42 2.32
C ARG A 80 4.90 -29.05 1.99
N PRO A 81 5.63 -29.93 1.29
CA PRO A 81 7.03 -29.66 0.98
C PRO A 81 7.18 -28.45 0.06
N SER A 82 8.29 -27.72 0.18
CA SER A 82 8.74 -26.68 -0.75
C SER A 82 9.92 -27.19 -1.59
N HIS A 83 10.21 -26.48 -2.69
CA HIS A 83 11.38 -26.74 -3.51
C HIS A 83 12.22 -25.47 -3.64
N THR A 84 13.51 -25.58 -3.36
CA THR A 84 14.45 -24.46 -3.42
C THR A 84 15.38 -24.59 -4.62
N ILE A 85 15.52 -23.53 -5.40
CA ILE A 85 16.53 -23.41 -6.46
C ILE A 85 17.68 -22.56 -5.93
N ASP A 86 18.87 -23.16 -5.87
CA ASP A 86 20.10 -22.44 -5.53
C ASP A 86 20.66 -21.73 -6.76
N LEU A 87 20.78 -20.40 -6.66
CA LEU A 87 21.33 -19.53 -7.70
C LEU A 87 22.78 -19.14 -7.42
N SER A 88 23.41 -19.73 -6.40
CA SER A 88 24.83 -19.51 -6.09
C SER A 88 25.72 -19.84 -7.30
N GLY A 89 26.76 -19.03 -7.51
CA GLY A 89 27.72 -19.21 -8.61
C GLY A 89 27.21 -18.89 -10.03
N HIS A 90 25.92 -18.58 -10.22
CA HIS A 90 25.38 -18.22 -11.51
C HIS A 90 25.72 -16.76 -11.88
N LYS A 91 26.04 -16.53 -13.16
CA LYS A 91 26.34 -15.20 -13.71
C LYS A 91 25.09 -14.56 -14.33
N ALA A 92 25.19 -13.29 -14.71
CA ALA A 92 24.17 -12.64 -15.52
C ALA A 92 23.89 -13.45 -16.81
N GLY A 93 22.62 -13.54 -17.20
CA GLY A 93 22.17 -14.29 -18.36
C GLY A 93 20.87 -15.05 -18.13
N ARG A 94 20.43 -15.76 -19.17
CA ARG A 94 19.27 -16.66 -19.12
C ARG A 94 19.73 -18.06 -18.73
N HIS A 95 19.10 -18.62 -17.71
CA HIS A 95 19.39 -19.94 -17.17
C HIS A 95 18.16 -20.82 -17.27
N ASN A 96 18.37 -22.09 -17.65
CA ASN A 96 17.31 -23.09 -17.74
C ASN A 96 17.55 -24.15 -16.67
N PHE A 97 16.67 -24.20 -15.68
CA PHE A 97 16.71 -25.18 -14.60
C PHE A 97 15.81 -26.36 -14.97
N ALA A 98 16.43 -27.48 -15.32
CA ALA A 98 15.72 -28.73 -15.55
C ALA A 98 15.45 -29.43 -14.21
N LEU A 99 14.17 -29.61 -13.88
CA LEU A 99 13.74 -30.28 -12.66
C LEU A 99 13.50 -31.76 -12.94
N GLY A 100 14.45 -32.60 -12.56
CA GLY A 100 14.35 -34.05 -12.64
C GLY A 100 13.92 -34.70 -11.32
N PRO A 101 13.65 -36.02 -11.31
CA PRO A 101 13.26 -36.74 -10.10
C PRO A 101 14.27 -36.64 -8.96
N LYS A 102 15.56 -36.50 -9.28
CA LYS A 102 16.67 -36.39 -8.30
C LYS A 102 16.72 -35.05 -7.57
N ASN A 103 15.99 -34.04 -8.06
CA ASN A 103 15.94 -32.70 -7.45
C ASN A 103 14.97 -32.64 -6.27
N PHE A 104 14.18 -33.69 -6.02
CA PHE A 104 13.19 -33.74 -4.95
C PHE A 104 13.60 -34.73 -3.86
N THR A 105 13.63 -34.26 -2.61
CA THR A 105 13.93 -35.09 -1.44
C THR A 105 12.66 -35.74 -0.91
N PHE A 106 12.10 -36.68 -1.68
CA PHE A 106 10.90 -37.42 -1.27
C PHE A 106 11.22 -38.75 -0.56
N PRO A 107 10.33 -39.24 0.32
CA PRO A 107 10.46 -40.56 0.92
C PRO A 107 10.64 -41.68 -0.13
N ARG A 108 11.40 -42.71 0.24
CA ARG A 108 11.56 -43.92 -0.59
C ARG A 108 10.18 -44.50 -0.92
N GLY A 109 9.99 -44.93 -2.17
CA GLY A 109 8.71 -45.45 -2.68
C GLY A 109 7.82 -44.41 -3.37
N ILE A 110 8.19 -43.12 -3.33
CA ILE A 110 7.54 -42.07 -4.12
C ILE A 110 8.40 -41.76 -5.35
N THR A 111 7.78 -41.80 -6.52
CA THR A 111 8.43 -41.49 -7.80
C THR A 111 7.81 -40.25 -8.42
N VAL A 112 8.64 -39.31 -8.86
CA VAL A 112 8.19 -38.15 -9.63
C VAL A 112 7.97 -38.57 -11.07
N THR A 113 6.74 -38.46 -11.56
CA THR A 113 6.37 -38.82 -12.94
C THR A 113 6.35 -37.62 -13.86
N ARG A 114 6.00 -36.42 -13.36
CA ARG A 114 5.96 -35.20 -14.17
C ARG A 114 6.20 -33.96 -13.31
N VAL A 115 6.88 -32.97 -13.89
CA VAL A 115 7.07 -31.64 -13.30
C VAL A 115 6.64 -30.59 -14.31
N GLN A 116 5.87 -29.59 -13.87
CA GLN A 116 5.43 -28.49 -14.72
C GLN A 116 5.47 -27.16 -13.96
N PRO A 117 6.05 -26.09 -14.54
CA PRO A 117 6.82 -26.07 -15.79
C PRO A 117 8.22 -26.71 -15.67
N ASN A 118 8.72 -27.24 -16.78
CA ASN A 118 10.07 -27.79 -16.90
C ASN A 118 10.54 -27.67 -18.36
N PRO A 119 11.65 -26.97 -18.68
CA PRO A 119 12.57 -26.29 -17.76
C PRO A 119 11.98 -24.99 -17.18
N LEU A 120 12.40 -24.65 -15.97
CA LEU A 120 12.20 -23.32 -15.39
C LEU A 120 13.19 -22.34 -15.98
N LYS A 121 12.69 -21.27 -16.57
CA LYS A 121 13.51 -20.23 -17.20
C LYS A 121 13.70 -19.09 -16.21
N ILE A 122 14.93 -18.85 -15.77
CA ILE A 122 15.29 -17.78 -14.85
C ILE A 122 16.26 -16.84 -15.54
N THR A 123 15.97 -15.54 -15.55
CA THR A 123 16.86 -14.53 -16.12
C THR A 123 17.48 -13.69 -15.01
N LEU A 124 18.80 -13.72 -14.93
CA LEU A 124 19.59 -12.92 -13.99
C LEU A 124 20.19 -11.71 -14.71
N VAL A 125 19.94 -10.52 -14.18
CA VAL A 125 20.43 -9.26 -14.75
C VAL A 125 21.32 -8.55 -13.73
N PRO A 126 22.44 -7.92 -14.16
CA PRO A 126 23.25 -7.09 -13.27
C PRO A 126 22.42 -5.96 -12.68
N THR A 127 22.63 -5.71 -11.39
CA THR A 127 21.99 -4.60 -10.70
C THR A 127 22.95 -3.45 -10.49
N ILE A 128 22.40 -2.24 -10.52
CA ILE A 128 23.09 -1.02 -10.11
C ILE A 128 22.45 -0.50 -8.83
N SER A 129 23.21 0.22 -8.01
CA SER A 129 22.68 0.93 -6.84
C SER A 129 22.50 2.41 -7.17
N ARG A 130 21.39 3.01 -6.73
CA ARG A 130 21.14 4.45 -6.86
C ARG A 130 20.47 4.98 -5.60
N VAL A 131 20.84 6.19 -5.22
CA VAL A 131 20.16 6.94 -4.16
C VAL A 131 19.00 7.71 -4.78
N LEU A 132 17.79 7.49 -4.27
CA LEU A 132 16.56 8.13 -4.75
C LEU A 132 15.83 8.82 -3.59
N GLN A 133 15.15 9.93 -3.91
CA GLN A 133 14.28 10.63 -2.96
C GLN A 133 12.99 9.85 -2.74
N ILE A 134 12.54 9.78 -1.48
CA ILE A 134 11.23 9.21 -1.15
C ILE A 134 10.19 10.32 -1.18
N GLN A 135 9.12 10.14 -1.95
CA GLN A 135 7.99 11.06 -2.00
C GLN A 135 6.75 10.43 -1.36
N PRO A 136 6.13 11.08 -0.36
CA PRO A 136 4.93 10.56 0.26
C PRO A 136 3.77 10.60 -0.73
N ARG A 137 3.07 9.47 -0.90
CA ARG A 137 1.83 9.40 -1.66
C ARG A 137 0.66 9.52 -0.70
N LEU A 138 -0.04 10.64 -0.75
CA LEU A 138 -1.22 10.89 0.08
C LEU A 138 -2.49 10.54 -0.69
N GLU A 139 -3.42 9.85 -0.03
CA GLU A 139 -4.75 9.55 -0.58
C GLU A 139 -5.86 10.07 0.34
N GLY A 140 -7.01 10.39 -0.27
CA GLY A 140 -8.14 10.99 0.43
C GLY A 140 -7.91 12.45 0.83
N LYS A 141 -8.71 12.92 1.78
CA LYS A 141 -8.62 14.25 2.39
C LYS A 141 -8.75 14.10 3.90
N PRO A 142 -8.11 14.97 4.70
CA PRO A 142 -8.36 15.03 6.12
C PRO A 142 -9.85 15.28 6.43
N PRO A 143 -10.32 14.92 7.63
CA PRO A 143 -11.66 15.25 8.11
C PRO A 143 -12.02 16.74 7.95
N ALA A 144 -13.32 17.02 7.85
CA ALA A 144 -13.82 18.37 7.61
C ALA A 144 -13.28 19.39 8.64
N GLY A 145 -12.81 20.54 8.16
CA GLY A 145 -12.25 21.60 9.00
C GLY A 145 -10.74 21.49 9.23
N LEU A 146 -10.08 20.43 8.74
CA LEU A 146 -8.64 20.21 8.83
C LEU A 146 -7.96 20.31 7.46
N GLU A 147 -6.66 20.58 7.49
CA GLU A 147 -5.78 20.53 6.32
C GLU A 147 -4.39 20.02 6.69
N VAL A 148 -3.73 19.38 5.72
CA VAL A 148 -2.33 18.97 5.85
C VAL A 148 -1.46 20.22 5.69
N LYS A 149 -0.71 20.56 6.74
CA LYS A 149 0.23 21.69 6.73
C LYS A 149 1.58 21.31 6.16
N ASN A 150 2.07 20.10 6.49
CA ASN A 150 3.37 19.63 6.07
C ASN A 150 3.42 18.09 6.10
N VAL A 151 4.22 17.49 5.22
CA VAL A 151 4.54 16.06 5.24
C VAL A 151 6.02 15.89 5.03
N GLN A 152 6.69 15.20 5.96
CA GLN A 152 8.11 14.88 5.88
C GLN A 152 8.30 13.38 5.98
N VAL A 153 9.20 12.83 5.16
CA VAL A 153 9.54 11.41 5.19
C VAL A 153 10.95 11.25 5.74
N ARG A 154 11.11 10.32 6.68
CA ARG A 154 12.38 9.96 7.31
C ARG A 154 12.67 8.47 7.10
N PRO A 155 13.79 8.10 6.45
CA PRO A 155 14.74 9.00 5.78
C PRO A 155 14.17 9.63 4.50
N PRO A 156 14.65 10.82 4.06
CA PRO A 156 14.21 11.44 2.81
C PRO A 156 14.83 10.81 1.56
N LEU A 157 15.90 10.04 1.74
CA LEU A 157 16.67 9.37 0.70
C LEU A 157 16.79 7.89 1.05
N ILE A 158 16.74 7.04 0.04
CA ILE A 158 16.98 5.60 0.19
C ILE A 158 17.86 5.10 -0.94
N THR A 159 18.78 4.18 -0.61
CA THR A 159 19.58 3.48 -1.60
C THR A 159 18.83 2.24 -2.06
N VAL A 160 18.51 2.17 -3.35
CA VAL A 160 17.86 1.01 -3.96
C VAL A 160 18.77 0.34 -4.98
N GLN A 161 18.53 -0.94 -5.21
CA GLN A 161 19.26 -1.78 -6.13
C GLN A 161 18.30 -2.57 -7.03
N GLY A 162 18.67 -2.70 -8.30
CA GLY A 162 17.81 -3.30 -9.32
C GLY A 162 18.37 -3.13 -10.74
N PRO A 163 17.63 -3.55 -11.78
CA PRO A 163 18.10 -3.51 -13.16
C PRO A 163 18.37 -2.08 -13.61
N SER A 164 19.47 -1.89 -14.35
CA SER A 164 19.80 -0.55 -14.88
C SER A 164 18.69 0.03 -15.75
N SER A 165 17.95 -0.81 -16.49
CA SER A 165 16.82 -0.39 -17.34
C SER A 165 15.63 0.15 -16.55
N GLU A 166 15.48 -0.25 -15.28
CA GLU A 166 14.36 0.19 -14.44
C GLU A 166 14.77 1.37 -13.55
N ILE A 167 16.02 1.43 -13.07
CA ILE A 167 16.50 2.47 -12.16
C ILE A 167 16.91 3.76 -12.88
N ALA A 168 17.38 3.68 -14.13
CA ALA A 168 17.96 4.82 -14.84
C ALA A 168 17.01 6.02 -14.95
N ASP A 169 15.72 5.75 -15.18
CA ASP A 169 14.72 6.79 -15.43
C ASP A 169 13.98 7.27 -14.17
N LEU A 170 14.21 6.61 -13.03
CA LEU A 170 13.57 6.98 -11.76
C LEU A 170 14.17 8.25 -11.18
N LYS A 171 13.30 9.24 -10.91
CA LYS A 171 13.67 10.48 -10.21
C LYS A 171 13.44 10.39 -8.70
N PHE A 172 12.38 9.70 -8.31
CA PHE A 172 11.95 9.51 -6.94
C PHE A 172 11.21 8.19 -6.80
N LEU A 173 11.00 7.76 -5.56
CA LEU A 173 10.25 6.57 -5.18
C LEU A 173 9.02 6.99 -4.37
N PRO A 174 7.79 6.70 -4.82
CA PRO A 174 6.61 6.97 -4.02
C PRO A 174 6.53 6.02 -2.82
N THR A 175 5.93 6.46 -1.72
CA THR A 175 5.53 5.54 -0.64
C THR A 175 4.25 4.79 -1.03
N LEU A 176 3.91 3.74 -0.27
CA LEU A 176 2.55 3.22 -0.25
C LEU A 176 1.57 4.35 0.10
N PRO A 177 0.34 4.31 -0.44
CA PRO A 177 -0.66 5.32 -0.15
C PRO A 177 -0.92 5.47 1.34
N ILE A 178 -0.84 6.71 1.82
CA ILE A 178 -1.19 7.08 3.19
C ILE A 178 -2.57 7.72 3.16
N ASP A 179 -3.57 7.03 3.71
CA ASP A 179 -4.94 7.55 3.80
C ASP A 179 -5.04 8.65 4.88
N LEU A 180 -5.41 9.84 4.44
CA LEU A 180 -5.61 11.01 5.30
C LEU A 180 -6.97 11.01 6.00
N SER A 181 -7.92 10.15 5.60
CA SER A 181 -9.31 10.18 6.09
C SER A 181 -9.43 9.95 7.60
N GLN A 182 -8.52 9.18 8.18
CA GLN A 182 -8.49 8.83 9.60
C GLN A 182 -7.58 9.73 10.44
N ILE A 183 -6.87 10.68 9.82
CA ILE A 183 -5.88 11.49 10.51
C ILE A 183 -6.52 12.81 10.97
N THR A 184 -6.80 12.91 12.27
CA THR A 184 -7.39 14.10 12.90
C THR A 184 -6.35 15.03 13.54
N GLU A 185 -5.17 14.50 13.89
CA GLU A 185 -4.10 15.22 14.57
C GLU A 185 -2.75 14.92 13.92
N SER A 186 -1.74 15.75 14.21
CA SER A 186 -0.39 15.52 13.69
C SER A 186 0.16 14.19 14.21
N THR A 187 0.63 13.34 13.32
CA THR A 187 1.04 11.97 13.66
C THR A 187 2.20 11.50 12.79
N THR A 188 2.80 10.38 13.18
CA THR A 188 3.83 9.68 12.40
C THR A 188 3.28 8.34 11.94
N VAL A 189 3.30 8.09 10.63
CA VAL A 189 2.80 6.86 10.02
C VAL A 189 3.99 6.07 9.48
N ALA A 190 4.12 4.81 9.88
CA ALA A 190 5.06 3.88 9.24
C ALA A 190 4.52 3.47 7.87
N THR A 191 5.35 3.56 6.84
CA THR A 191 5.01 3.20 5.46
C THR A 191 6.21 2.54 4.79
N ASP A 192 5.99 1.99 3.59
CA ASP A 192 7.04 1.41 2.77
C ASP A 192 7.11 2.11 1.41
N VAL A 193 8.17 1.84 0.64
CA VAL A 193 8.26 2.29 -0.75
C VAL A 193 7.34 1.45 -1.63
N ASP A 194 6.56 2.13 -2.49
CA ASP A 194 5.82 1.50 -3.57
C ASP A 194 6.73 1.35 -4.80
N PHE A 195 7.19 0.12 -5.04
CA PHE A 195 8.03 -0.22 -6.20
C PHE A 195 7.23 -0.41 -7.49
N LYS A 196 5.90 -0.30 -7.53
CA LYS A 196 5.07 -0.36 -8.76
C LYS A 196 5.45 -1.48 -9.75
N ASN A 197 5.65 -2.69 -9.24
CA ASN A 197 6.06 -3.90 -9.99
C ASN A 197 7.47 -3.85 -10.60
N LEU A 198 8.32 -2.92 -10.16
CA LEU A 198 9.74 -2.90 -10.52
C LEU A 198 10.51 -3.91 -9.67
N HIS A 199 11.56 -4.49 -10.24
CA HIS A 199 12.46 -5.46 -9.60
C HIS A 199 13.50 -4.75 -8.75
N LEU A 200 13.04 -3.90 -7.83
CA LEU A 200 13.87 -3.09 -6.95
C LEU A 200 13.87 -3.64 -5.54
N SER A 201 15.00 -3.49 -4.87
CA SER A 201 15.14 -3.83 -3.46
C SER A 201 15.90 -2.71 -2.73
N PRO A 202 15.50 -2.34 -1.51
CA PRO A 202 16.27 -1.42 -0.69
C PRO A 202 17.55 -2.10 -0.24
N LYS A 203 18.68 -1.38 -0.30
CA LYS A 203 19.98 -1.89 0.16
C LYS A 203 20.05 -1.96 1.68
N GLU A 204 19.30 -1.10 2.36
CA GLU A 204 19.25 -0.98 3.81
C GLU A 204 17.81 -1.18 4.28
N GLN A 205 17.62 -1.97 5.33
CA GLN A 205 16.31 -2.23 5.94
C GLN A 205 16.01 -1.18 7.02
N THR A 206 15.91 0.09 6.60
CA THR A 206 15.52 1.18 7.50
C THR A 206 14.01 1.41 7.41
N PRO A 207 13.28 1.46 8.54
CA PRO A 207 11.85 1.77 8.53
C PRO A 207 11.64 3.20 7.99
N ILE A 208 10.62 3.36 7.14
CA ILE A 208 10.27 4.66 6.56
C ILE A 208 9.10 5.24 7.35
N LEU A 209 9.31 6.42 7.90
CA LEU A 209 8.34 7.13 8.72
C LEU A 209 7.89 8.41 8.01
N ALA A 210 6.59 8.56 7.83
CA ALA A 210 5.97 9.78 7.32
C ALA A 210 5.40 10.61 8.48
N GLU A 211 6.06 11.72 8.79
CA GLU A 211 5.61 12.73 9.75
C GLU A 211 4.61 13.67 9.07
N ILE A 212 3.35 13.59 9.47
CA ILE A 212 2.25 14.37 8.89
C ILE A 212 1.82 15.41 9.91
N THR A 213 1.95 16.68 9.54
CA THR A 213 1.47 17.80 10.33
C THR A 213 0.09 18.23 9.84
N ILE A 214 -0.92 18.14 10.71
CA ILE A 214 -2.28 18.59 10.44
C ILE A 214 -2.59 19.82 11.28
N GLY A 215 -3.31 20.76 10.69
CA GLY A 215 -3.82 21.94 11.38
C GLY A 215 -5.25 22.30 10.94
N PRO A 216 -5.87 23.29 11.60
CA PRO A 216 -7.15 23.81 11.16
C PRO A 216 -7.03 24.39 9.76
N LYS A 217 -8.03 24.08 8.92
CA LYS A 217 -8.15 24.66 7.59
C LYS A 217 -8.40 26.16 7.71
N GLU A 218 -7.53 26.98 7.15
CA GLU A 218 -7.73 28.42 7.13
C GLU A 218 -8.58 28.84 5.92
N VAL A 219 -9.56 29.70 6.15
CA VAL A 219 -10.38 30.29 5.09
C VAL A 219 -10.42 31.79 5.25
N SER A 220 -10.48 32.48 4.12
CA SER A 220 -10.75 33.92 4.07
C SER A 220 -12.20 34.16 3.67
N ARG A 221 -12.87 35.07 4.38
CA ARG A 221 -14.24 35.47 4.08
C ARG A 221 -14.37 36.98 4.11
N ASN A 222 -15.05 37.52 3.11
CA ASN A 222 -15.38 38.94 3.02
C ASN A 222 -16.79 39.19 3.55
N PHE A 223 -16.91 40.12 4.48
CA PHE A 223 -18.15 40.58 5.07
C PHE A 223 -18.42 42.01 4.62
N THR A 224 -19.55 42.25 3.96
CA THR A 224 -19.93 43.57 3.44
C THR A 224 -21.00 44.22 4.32
N GLY A 225 -21.07 45.55 4.27
CA GLY A 225 -22.12 46.30 4.97
C GLY A 225 -21.91 46.41 6.49
N ILE A 226 -20.66 46.31 6.97
CA ILE A 226 -20.37 46.42 8.40
C ILE A 226 -20.46 47.89 8.82
N PRO A 227 -21.34 48.26 9.77
CA PRO A 227 -21.48 49.63 10.20
C PRO A 227 -20.22 50.08 10.95
N VAL A 228 -19.74 51.29 10.64
CA VAL A 228 -18.62 51.90 11.35
C VAL A 228 -19.18 52.78 12.46
N THR A 229 -18.63 52.66 13.68
CA THR A 229 -18.98 53.53 14.81
C THR A 229 -17.88 54.54 15.09
N ALA A 230 -18.27 55.77 15.39
CA ALA A 230 -17.35 56.80 15.87
C ALA A 230 -17.33 56.77 17.40
N MET A 231 -16.16 56.57 18.00
CA MET A 231 -15.99 56.58 19.45
C MET A 231 -14.77 57.44 19.85
N PRO A 232 -14.83 58.18 20.97
CA PRO A 232 -15.97 58.33 21.89
C PRO A 232 -17.00 59.39 21.46
N ARG A 233 -16.67 60.28 20.50
CA ARG A 233 -17.56 61.36 20.06
C ARG A 233 -18.28 60.96 18.77
N SER A 234 -19.60 61.10 18.74
CA SER A 234 -20.43 60.84 17.55
C SER A 234 -20.04 61.76 16.38
N ALA A 235 -19.83 61.17 15.20
CA ALA A 235 -19.50 61.88 13.97
C ALA A 235 -20.30 61.29 12.80
N LEU A 236 -20.58 62.11 11.78
CA LEU A 236 -21.19 61.62 10.54
C LEU A 236 -20.08 60.97 9.69
N LEU A 237 -20.20 59.66 9.46
CA LEU A 237 -19.21 58.88 8.75
C LEU A 237 -19.61 58.69 7.29
N THR A 238 -18.67 58.93 6.38
CA THR A 238 -18.86 58.73 4.93
C THR A 238 -17.67 57.96 4.36
N PRO A 239 -17.86 56.72 3.88
CA PRO A 239 -19.08 55.89 3.95
C PRO A 239 -19.40 55.42 5.38
N SER A 240 -20.67 55.15 5.66
CA SER A 240 -21.12 54.64 6.97
C SER A 240 -20.90 53.13 7.16
N THR A 241 -20.55 52.42 6.08
CA THR A 241 -20.28 50.98 6.10
C THR A 241 -18.96 50.65 5.41
N VAL A 242 -18.35 49.55 5.83
CA VAL A 242 -17.11 49.00 5.25
C VAL A 242 -17.27 47.53 4.93
N ALA A 243 -16.44 47.04 4.01
CA ALA A 243 -16.21 45.63 3.78
C ALA A 243 -14.98 45.18 4.58
N VAL A 244 -15.10 44.10 5.34
CA VAL A 244 -14.04 43.53 6.16
C VAL A 244 -13.74 42.12 5.67
N THR A 245 -12.49 41.87 5.32
CA THR A 245 -11.98 40.54 4.96
C THR A 245 -11.22 39.96 6.14
N VAL A 246 -11.64 38.80 6.61
CA VAL A 246 -11.04 38.10 7.75
C VAL A 246 -10.52 36.73 7.33
N GLN A 247 -9.47 36.26 8.00
CA GLN A 247 -8.86 34.94 7.80
C GLN A 247 -8.80 34.19 9.14
N GLY A 248 -9.09 32.89 9.13
CA GLY A 248 -8.99 32.06 10.32
C GLY A 248 -9.52 30.64 10.10
N PRO A 249 -9.63 29.82 11.17
CA PRO A 249 -10.15 28.46 11.08
C PRO A 249 -11.54 28.42 10.43
N ALA A 250 -11.74 27.51 9.50
CA ALA A 250 -12.97 27.38 8.71
C ALA A 250 -14.23 27.32 9.57
N ALA A 251 -14.20 26.54 10.66
CA ALA A 251 -15.31 26.45 11.60
C ALA A 251 -15.69 27.82 12.18
N LYS A 252 -14.71 28.58 12.68
CA LYS A 252 -14.94 29.91 13.25
C LYS A 252 -15.41 30.91 12.20
N VAL A 253 -14.75 30.99 11.05
CA VAL A 253 -15.05 32.00 10.01
C VAL A 253 -16.39 31.76 9.33
N ASN A 254 -16.82 30.50 9.21
CA ASN A 254 -18.13 30.17 8.64
C ASN A 254 -19.28 30.54 9.60
N ASP A 255 -19.07 30.40 10.91
CA ASP A 255 -20.05 30.73 11.94
C ASP A 255 -20.15 32.24 12.25
N LEU A 256 -19.13 33.03 11.88
CA LEU A 256 -19.13 34.48 12.07
C LEU A 256 -20.28 35.18 11.35
N LYS A 257 -20.94 36.10 12.06
CA LYS A 257 -21.98 36.97 11.50
C LYS A 257 -21.46 38.41 11.40
N PRO A 258 -22.01 39.23 10.47
CA PRO A 258 -21.62 40.64 10.36
C PRO A 258 -21.78 41.45 11.67
N LYS A 259 -22.67 41.02 12.57
CA LYS A 259 -22.90 41.67 13.88
C LYS A 259 -21.77 41.46 14.89
N ASP A 260 -20.97 40.41 14.71
CA ASP A 260 -19.85 40.07 15.59
C ASP A 260 -18.59 40.90 15.28
N LEU A 261 -18.60 41.58 14.14
CA LEU A 261 -17.51 42.41 13.63
C LEU A 261 -17.80 43.87 13.95
N LYS A 262 -17.00 44.46 14.86
CA LYS A 262 -17.16 45.85 15.28
C LYS A 262 -16.11 46.72 14.61
N ALA A 263 -16.51 47.52 13.63
CA ALA A 263 -15.65 48.51 12.99
C ALA A 263 -15.81 49.86 13.70
N ALA A 264 -14.70 50.47 14.10
CA ALA A 264 -14.68 51.75 14.78
C ALA A 264 -13.62 52.70 14.20
N VAL A 265 -13.85 53.99 14.34
CA VAL A 265 -12.86 55.05 14.09
C VAL A 265 -12.65 55.84 15.37
N ASP A 266 -11.39 56.17 15.65
CA ASP A 266 -11.02 56.94 16.84
C ASP A 266 -11.23 58.44 16.57
N THR A 267 -12.16 59.05 17.30
CA THR A 267 -12.48 60.49 17.21
C THR A 267 -11.95 61.30 18.39
N LYS A 268 -11.07 60.74 19.22
CA LYS A 268 -10.51 61.40 20.40
C LYS A 268 -9.74 62.68 20.02
N ASN A 269 -10.01 63.77 20.72
CA ASN A 269 -9.33 65.07 20.60
C ASN A 269 -9.35 65.73 19.21
N LEU A 270 -10.28 65.35 18.32
CA LEU A 270 -10.39 65.99 17.01
C LEU A 270 -11.26 67.26 17.06
N PRO A 271 -10.80 68.38 16.45
CA PRO A 271 -11.61 69.60 16.36
C PRO A 271 -12.81 69.40 15.42
N PRO A 272 -13.89 70.21 15.54
CA PRO A 272 -14.99 70.21 14.59
C PRO A 272 -14.49 70.40 13.16
N GLY A 273 -14.94 69.56 12.24
CA GLY A 273 -14.41 69.52 10.86
C GLY A 273 -14.49 68.13 10.22
N ARG A 274 -13.92 68.02 9.01
CA ARG A 274 -13.81 66.76 8.27
C ARG A 274 -12.42 66.16 8.50
N HIS A 275 -12.37 64.94 9.01
CA HIS A 275 -11.14 64.21 9.27
C HIS A 275 -11.19 62.85 8.58
N ARG A 276 -10.11 62.48 7.88
CA ARG A 276 -9.97 61.14 7.29
C ARG A 276 -9.33 60.22 8.32
N LEU A 277 -10.08 59.23 8.78
CA LEU A 277 -9.64 58.34 9.86
C LEU A 277 -9.51 56.91 9.34
N LYS A 278 -8.50 56.19 9.83
CA LYS A 278 -8.30 54.77 9.55
C LYS A 278 -9.31 53.96 10.34
N VAL A 279 -9.93 52.99 9.68
CA VAL A 279 -10.91 52.10 10.32
C VAL A 279 -10.17 51.00 11.08
N THR A 280 -10.49 50.86 12.36
CA THR A 280 -9.99 49.77 13.22
C THR A 280 -11.12 48.79 13.45
N VAL A 281 -10.86 47.50 13.20
CA VAL A 281 -11.87 46.45 13.39
C VAL A 281 -11.48 45.60 14.59
N GLN A 282 -12.39 45.46 15.55
CA GLN A 282 -12.27 44.49 16.63
C GLN A 282 -12.79 43.14 16.14
N LEU A 283 -11.92 42.13 16.19
CA LEU A 283 -12.21 40.76 15.78
C LEU A 283 -12.27 39.83 16.99
N PRO A 284 -13.07 38.75 16.91
CA PRO A 284 -13.09 37.70 17.93
C PRO A 284 -11.82 36.85 17.91
N GLU A 285 -11.61 36.09 18.99
CA GLU A 285 -10.39 35.32 19.21
C GLU A 285 -10.18 34.20 18.18
N GLY A 286 -8.96 34.12 17.62
CA GLY A 286 -8.58 33.13 16.61
C GLY A 286 -8.97 33.51 15.18
N VAL A 287 -9.33 34.78 14.93
CA VAL A 287 -9.61 35.32 13.60
C VAL A 287 -8.71 36.53 13.37
N ALA A 288 -8.00 36.56 12.25
CA ALA A 288 -7.10 37.63 11.85
C ALA A 288 -7.74 38.55 10.82
N LEU A 289 -7.40 39.85 10.89
CA LEU A 289 -7.83 40.82 9.90
C LEU A 289 -6.93 40.72 8.67
N GLN A 290 -7.50 40.39 7.52
CA GLN A 290 -6.75 40.37 6.26
C GLN A 290 -6.82 41.72 5.54
N GLY A 291 -7.96 42.41 5.61
CA GLY A 291 -8.10 43.72 4.98
C GLY A 291 -9.45 44.39 5.25
N VAL A 292 -9.50 45.71 5.04
CA VAL A 292 -10.72 46.52 5.15
C VAL A 292 -10.80 47.43 3.93
N LYS A 293 -11.99 47.53 3.32
CA LYS A 293 -12.26 48.40 2.17
C LYS A 293 -13.55 49.21 2.36
N PRO A 294 -13.50 50.55 2.27
CA PRO A 294 -12.29 51.37 2.25
C PRO A 294 -11.54 51.29 3.59
N ASP A 295 -10.22 51.45 3.55
CA ASP A 295 -9.34 51.44 4.74
C ASP A 295 -9.48 52.69 5.61
N SER A 296 -10.09 53.73 5.05
CA SER A 296 -10.28 55.04 5.64
C SER A 296 -11.70 55.55 5.42
N VAL A 297 -12.26 56.21 6.41
CA VAL A 297 -13.60 56.82 6.37
C VAL A 297 -13.48 58.30 6.76
N THR A 298 -14.28 59.15 6.12
CA THR A 298 -14.32 60.58 6.47
C THR A 298 -15.31 60.80 7.62
N ALA A 299 -14.82 61.25 8.77
CA ALA A 299 -15.62 61.64 9.90
C ALA A 299 -15.87 63.15 9.89
N THR A 300 -17.13 63.55 9.88
CA THR A 300 -17.56 64.94 10.00
C THR A 300 -18.07 65.19 11.42
N ILE A 301 -17.29 65.92 12.22
CA ILE A 301 -17.63 66.26 13.61
C ILE A 301 -18.35 67.61 13.60
N LYS A 302 -19.62 67.62 14.01
CA LYS A 302 -20.40 68.86 14.19
C LYS A 302 -19.92 69.59 15.46
N LYS A 303 -20.02 70.93 15.42
CA LYS A 303 -19.74 71.80 16.57
C LYS A 303 -20.48 71.33 17.81
#